data_AF-A0A443SQ44-F1
#
_entry.id   AF-A0A443SQ44-F1
#
_cell.length_a   1.000
_cell.length_b   1.000
_cell.length_c   1.000
_cell.angle_alpha   90.00
_cell.angle_beta   90.00
_cell.angle_gamma   90.00
#
_symmetry.space_group_name_H-M   'P 1'
#
loop_
_entity.id
_entity.type
_entity.pdbx_description
1 polymer ?
#
loop_
_entity_poly.entity_id
_entity_poly.type
_entity_poly.pdbx_seq_one_letter_code
_entity_poly.pdbx_strand_id
1 'polypeptide(L)'
;MVRKYGRHRYQIIFVDWGKTAFSPLYFPSAVNAQVVADVVSAFIRTLVDLRDAKTRTFHLIGFSLGAHISGFVGKRLKGKYRLNRITGLDPASPLFEGTPSSRIDKGDADFVEIIHTYSGSFISGFSILDAIGTVDFYVNGGQRQPGCSDPPFGAITGSCIRFLLVLEVFILEP
;
A
#
# COMPACT_ATOMS: atom_id res chain seq x y z
N MET A 1 12.71 -12.06 -5.42
CA MET A 1 13.90 -12.57 -4.70
C MET A 1 13.38 -13.36 -3.50
N VAL A 2 13.72 -14.65 -3.35
CA VAL A 2 13.30 -15.43 -2.17
C VAL A 2 14.21 -15.05 -1.00
N ARG A 3 13.65 -14.57 0.11
CA ARG A 3 14.39 -14.18 1.31
C ARG A 3 13.79 -14.86 2.53
N LYS A 4 14.64 -15.46 3.35
CA LYS A 4 14.23 -16.03 4.65
C LYS A 4 14.19 -14.91 5.68
N TYR A 5 13.05 -14.72 6.33
CA TYR A 5 12.92 -13.85 7.50
C TYR A 5 12.52 -14.72 8.70
N GLY A 6 13.39 -14.81 9.71
CA GLY A 6 13.15 -15.66 10.87
C GLY A 6 12.99 -17.17 10.52
N ARG A 7 11.97 -17.81 11.10
CA ARG A 7 11.69 -19.26 10.95
C ARG A 7 10.89 -19.63 9.69
N HIS A 8 10.38 -18.66 8.94
CA HIS A 8 9.54 -18.90 7.76
C HIS A 8 10.24 -18.49 6.46
N ARG A 9 9.86 -19.14 5.35
CA ARG A 9 10.32 -18.82 4.00
C ARG A 9 9.33 -17.86 3.34
N TYR A 10 9.83 -16.76 2.79
CA TYR A 10 9.02 -15.76 2.10
C TYR A 10 9.55 -15.49 0.70
N GLN A 11 8.65 -15.22 -0.23
CA GLN A 11 8.98 -14.69 -1.54
C GLN A 11 8.66 -13.20 -1.57
N ILE A 12 9.70 -12.38 -1.58
CA ILE A 12 9.53 -10.94 -1.62
C ILE A 12 9.65 -10.48 -3.07
N ILE A 13 8.61 -9.81 -3.53
CA ILE A 13 8.52 -9.23 -4.84
C ILE A 13 8.48 -7.72 -4.65
N PHE A 14 9.40 -7.01 -5.29
CA PHE A 14 9.34 -5.56 -5.32
C PHE A 14 8.61 -5.16 -6.60
N VAL A 15 7.54 -4.38 -6.47
CA VAL A 15 6.86 -3.78 -7.62
C VAL A 15 7.43 -2.38 -7.77
N ASP A 16 8.47 -2.27 -8.60
CA ASP A 16 9.05 -1.00 -8.96
C ASP A 16 8.22 -0.35 -10.07
N TRP A 17 7.61 0.79 -9.74
CA TRP A 17 6.84 1.63 -10.65
C TRP A 17 7.39 3.07 -10.65
N GLY A 18 8.65 3.27 -10.26
CA GLY A 18 9.26 4.59 -10.11
C GLY A 18 9.22 5.43 -11.39
N LYS A 19 9.34 4.80 -12.57
CA LYS A 19 9.25 5.48 -13.86
C LYS A 19 7.86 6.08 -14.14
N THR A 20 6.79 5.40 -13.72
CA THR A 20 5.41 5.88 -13.89
C THR A 20 4.94 6.73 -12.70
N ALA A 21 5.59 6.58 -11.55
CA ALA A 21 5.42 7.46 -10.39
C ALA A 21 6.07 8.84 -10.60
N PHE A 22 7.16 8.91 -11.36
CA PHE A 22 7.88 10.16 -11.63
C PHE A 22 7.10 11.03 -12.61
N SER A 23 6.47 12.07 -12.07
CA SER A 23 5.77 13.09 -12.84
C SER A 23 6.01 14.46 -12.20
N PRO A 24 6.13 15.54 -13.00
CA PRO A 24 6.22 16.90 -12.47
C PRO A 24 4.97 17.34 -11.69
N LEU A 25 3.85 16.62 -11.85
CA LEU A 25 2.60 16.84 -11.12
C LEU A 25 2.18 15.57 -10.40
N TYR A 26 1.55 15.70 -9.23
CA TYR A 26 1.10 14.55 -8.44
C TYR A 26 -0.08 13.80 -9.06
N PHE A 27 -0.97 14.51 -9.75
CA PHE A 27 -2.20 13.93 -10.34
C PHE A 27 -1.93 12.77 -11.32
N PRO A 28 -1.01 12.88 -12.30
CA PRO A 28 -0.64 11.74 -13.14
C PRO A 28 -0.16 10.52 -12.35
N SER A 29 0.63 10.71 -11.31
CA SER A 29 1.12 9.61 -10.45
C SER A 29 -0.04 8.91 -9.74
N ALA A 30 -1.01 9.68 -9.24
CA ALA A 30 -2.22 9.14 -8.60
C ALA A 30 -3.10 8.35 -9.59
N VAL A 31 -3.23 8.81 -10.84
CA VAL A 31 -3.94 8.08 -11.90
C VAL A 31 -3.20 6.80 -12.27
N ASN A 32 -1.87 6.87 -12.44
CA ASN A 32 -1.02 5.73 -12.79
C ASN A 32 -1.06 4.61 -11.75
N ALA A 33 -1.35 4.92 -10.49
CA ALA A 33 -1.53 3.91 -9.44
C ALA A 33 -2.58 2.85 -9.81
N GLN A 34 -3.66 3.24 -10.52
CA GLN A 34 -4.66 2.27 -10.99
C GLN A 34 -4.08 1.33 -12.06
N VAL A 35 -3.29 1.85 -13.00
CA VAL A 35 -2.64 1.05 -14.05
C VAL A 35 -1.68 0.04 -13.44
N VAL A 36 -0.89 0.45 -12.44
CA VAL A 36 0.00 -0.47 -11.71
C VAL A 36 -0.82 -1.57 -11.03
N ALA A 37 -1.96 -1.22 -10.42
CA ALA A 37 -2.85 -2.20 -9.80
C ALA A 37 -3.44 -3.19 -10.81
N ASP A 38 -3.74 -2.78 -12.05
CA ASP A 38 -4.17 -3.70 -13.11
C ASP A 38 -3.08 -4.75 -13.42
N VAL A 39 -1.84 -4.31 -13.58
CA VAL A 39 -0.70 -5.20 -13.86
C VAL A 39 -0.46 -6.17 -12.71
N VAL A 40 -0.46 -5.69 -11.46
CA VAL A 40 -0.26 -6.54 -10.27
C VAL A 40 -1.42 -7.53 -10.11
N SER A 41 -2.66 -7.10 -10.39
CA SER A 41 -3.83 -8.00 -10.33
C SER A 41 -3.73 -9.12 -11.37
N ALA A 42 -3.33 -8.80 -12.60
CA ALA A 42 -3.12 -9.79 -13.65
C ALA A 42 -2.00 -10.78 -13.28
N PHE A 43 -0.92 -10.28 -12.68
CA PHE A 43 0.17 -11.12 -12.19
C PHE A 43 -0.30 -12.09 -11.09
N ILE A 44 -1.04 -11.63 -10.08
CA ILE A 44 -1.57 -12.49 -9.02
C ILE A 44 -2.54 -13.53 -9.59
N ARG A 45 -3.46 -13.14 -10.48
CA ARG A 45 -4.36 -14.10 -11.16
C ARG A 45 -3.56 -15.18 -11.90
N THR A 46 -2.48 -14.80 -12.57
CA THR A 46 -1.59 -15.74 -13.28
C THR A 46 -0.94 -16.74 -12.33
N LEU A 47 -0.47 -16.29 -11.15
CA LEU A 47 0.07 -17.19 -10.13
C LEU A 47 -0.99 -18.14 -9.58
N VAL A 48 -2.20 -17.65 -9.32
CA VAL A 48 -3.30 -18.47 -8.82
C VAL A 48 -3.71 -19.52 -9.86
N ASP A 49 -3.94 -19.11 -11.11
CA ASP A 49 -4.50 -19.98 -12.14
C ASP A 49 -3.45 -20.94 -12.76
N LEU A 50 -2.19 -20.52 -12.90
CA LEU A 50 -1.15 -21.32 -13.59
C LEU A 50 -0.12 -21.95 -12.66
N ARG A 51 -0.08 -21.59 -11.38
CA ARG A 51 0.88 -22.12 -10.38
C ARG A 51 0.21 -22.63 -9.11
N ASP A 52 -1.13 -22.71 -9.10
CA ASP A 52 -1.92 -23.13 -7.94
C ASP A 52 -1.57 -22.35 -6.66
N ALA A 53 -1.17 -21.08 -6.82
CA ALA A 53 -0.86 -20.23 -5.69
C ALA A 53 -2.13 -19.94 -4.89
N LYS A 54 -2.09 -20.16 -3.58
CA LYS A 54 -3.24 -19.92 -2.70
C LYS A 54 -3.35 -18.44 -2.42
N THR A 55 -4.50 -17.82 -2.73
CA THR A 55 -4.71 -16.38 -2.45
C THR A 55 -4.50 -16.00 -0.99
N ARG A 56 -4.72 -16.97 -0.09
CA ARG A 56 -4.52 -16.88 1.35
C ARG A 56 -3.09 -16.53 1.75
N THR A 57 -2.13 -16.78 0.85
CA THR A 57 -0.71 -16.60 1.08
C THR A 57 -0.19 -15.29 0.49
N PHE A 58 -1.04 -14.45 -0.11
CA PHE A 58 -0.62 -13.13 -0.58
C PHE A 58 -0.82 -12.07 0.51
N HIS A 59 0.21 -11.25 0.72
CA HIS A 59 0.18 -10.06 1.56
C HIS A 59 0.75 -8.86 0.81
N LEU A 60 -0.09 -7.88 0.53
CA LEU A 60 0.34 -6.67 -0.15
C LEU A 60 0.71 -5.62 0.90
N ILE A 61 1.90 -5.04 0.80
CA ILE A 61 2.32 -3.94 1.66
C ILE A 61 2.60 -2.72 0.78
N GLY A 62 1.89 -1.62 1.02
CA GLY A 62 2.02 -0.43 0.21
C GLY A 62 2.22 0.81 1.05
N PHE A 63 3.23 1.60 0.71
CA PHE A 63 3.47 2.90 1.34
C PHE A 63 2.94 4.06 0.50
N SER A 64 2.35 5.07 1.15
CA SER A 64 1.85 6.29 0.49
C SER A 64 0.91 5.95 -0.69
N LEU A 65 1.21 6.38 -1.92
CA LEU A 65 0.45 5.99 -3.11
C LEU A 65 0.36 4.48 -3.32
N GLY A 66 1.40 3.76 -2.89
CA GLY A 66 1.44 2.30 -2.92
C GLY A 66 0.37 1.63 -2.04
N ALA A 67 -0.06 2.27 -0.95
CA ALA A 67 -1.16 1.76 -0.15
C ALA A 67 -2.44 1.69 -1.00
N HIS A 68 -2.71 2.73 -1.79
CA HIS A 68 -3.84 2.76 -2.72
C HIS A 68 -3.67 1.76 -3.86
N ILE A 69 -2.46 1.57 -4.40
CA ILE A 69 -2.19 0.48 -5.37
C ILE A 69 -2.62 -0.86 -4.77
N SER A 70 -2.25 -1.13 -3.52
CA SER A 70 -2.61 -2.38 -2.84
C SER A 70 -4.12 -2.54 -2.66
N GLY A 71 -4.81 -1.48 -2.24
CA GLY A 71 -6.27 -1.46 -2.15
C GLY A 71 -6.96 -1.67 -3.51
N PHE A 72 -6.46 -1.00 -4.54
CA PHE A 72 -6.92 -1.15 -5.93
C PHE A 72 -6.74 -2.56 -6.48
N VAL A 73 -5.68 -3.27 -6.10
CA VAL A 73 -5.52 -4.70 -6.40
C VAL A 73 -6.59 -5.50 -5.67
N GLY A 74 -6.79 -5.27 -4.37
CA GLY A 74 -7.84 -5.93 -3.59
C GLY A 74 -9.27 -5.71 -4.12
N LYS A 75 -9.54 -4.55 -4.74
CA LYS A 75 -10.79 -4.26 -5.44
C LYS A 75 -10.98 -5.09 -6.70
N ARG A 76 -9.90 -5.33 -7.45
CA ARG A 76 -9.90 -6.14 -8.70
C ARG A 76 -9.91 -7.65 -8.42
N LEU A 77 -9.43 -8.07 -7.25
CA LEU A 77 -9.32 -9.46 -6.84
C LEU A 77 -10.44 -9.85 -5.88
N LYS A 78 -11.53 -10.41 -6.42
CA LYS A 78 -12.70 -10.89 -5.68
C LYS A 78 -12.95 -12.38 -5.90
N GLY A 79 -13.87 -12.96 -5.13
CA GLY A 79 -14.23 -14.38 -5.23
C GLY A 79 -13.00 -15.29 -4.99
N LYS A 80 -12.74 -16.22 -5.92
CA LYS A 80 -11.60 -17.15 -5.82
C LYS A 80 -10.22 -16.46 -5.78
N TYR A 81 -10.14 -15.18 -6.13
CA TYR A 81 -8.89 -14.41 -6.11
C TYR A 81 -8.72 -13.54 -4.85
N ARG A 82 -9.70 -13.56 -3.93
CA ARG A 82 -9.73 -12.66 -2.78
C ARG A 82 -8.47 -12.80 -1.92
N LEU A 83 -7.84 -11.66 -1.66
CA LEU A 83 -6.61 -11.54 -0.87
C LEU A 83 -6.89 -11.70 0.62
N ASN A 84 -5.93 -12.31 1.34
CA ASN A 84 -6.01 -12.43 2.79
C ASN A 84 -5.62 -11.15 3.51
N ARG A 85 -4.48 -10.55 3.16
CA ARG A 85 -3.94 -9.41 3.92
C ARG A 85 -3.45 -8.28 3.04
N ILE A 86 -3.78 -7.05 3.43
CA ILE A 86 -3.16 -5.83 2.93
C ILE A 86 -2.67 -5.01 4.14
N THR A 87 -1.46 -4.46 4.05
CA THR A 87 -0.96 -3.45 4.98
C THR A 87 -0.72 -2.14 4.22
N GLY A 88 -1.43 -1.08 4.60
CA GLY A 88 -1.20 0.28 4.13
C GLY A 88 -0.31 1.05 5.10
N LEU A 89 0.85 1.48 4.64
CA LEU A 89 1.79 2.29 5.39
C LEU A 89 1.59 3.75 5.00
N ASP A 90 1.06 4.55 5.90
CA ASP A 90 0.85 5.99 5.74
C ASP A 90 0.16 6.37 4.40
N PRO A 91 -1.07 5.87 4.14
CA PRO A 91 -1.75 6.06 2.84
C PRO A 91 -1.91 7.54 2.50
N ALA A 92 -1.59 7.95 1.27
CA ALA A 92 -1.59 9.36 0.90
C ALA A 92 -3.00 9.99 0.97
N SER A 93 -3.12 11.20 1.49
CA SER A 93 -4.40 11.93 1.52
C SER A 93 -4.74 12.62 0.18
N PRO A 94 -3.84 13.39 -0.46
CA PRO A 94 -4.19 14.19 -1.63
C PRO A 94 -4.81 13.34 -2.75
N LEU A 95 -6.01 13.71 -3.22
CA LEU A 95 -6.83 13.01 -4.23
C LEU A 95 -7.47 11.68 -3.77
N PHE A 96 -7.27 11.26 -2.52
CA PHE A 96 -7.75 9.99 -1.98
C PHE A 96 -8.68 10.14 -0.78
N GLU A 97 -9.01 11.34 -0.31
CA GLU A 97 -9.95 11.57 0.82
C GLU A 97 -11.43 11.32 0.48
N GLY A 98 -11.72 10.97 -0.77
CA GLY A 98 -13.08 10.71 -1.25
C GLY A 98 -13.64 9.36 -0.79
N THR A 99 -14.21 8.63 -1.75
CA THR A 99 -14.98 7.41 -1.47
C THR A 99 -14.07 6.19 -1.28
N PRO A 100 -14.54 5.15 -0.56
CA PRO A 100 -13.82 3.87 -0.45
C PRO A 100 -13.38 3.27 -1.78
N SER A 101 -14.11 3.54 -2.87
CA SER A 101 -13.78 3.09 -4.23
C SER A 101 -12.51 3.72 -4.80
N SER A 102 -12.15 4.95 -4.40
CA SER A 102 -11.01 5.68 -4.94
C SER A 102 -9.72 5.46 -4.16
N ARG A 103 -9.71 4.68 -3.07
CA ARG A 103 -8.57 4.54 -2.14
C ARG A 103 -8.41 3.11 -1.62
N ILE A 104 -7.52 2.91 -0.66
CA ILE A 104 -7.47 1.67 0.14
C ILE A 104 -8.59 1.71 1.17
N ASP A 105 -9.25 0.58 1.39
CA ASP A 105 -10.35 0.46 2.33
C ASP A 105 -10.44 -0.94 2.94
N LYS A 106 -11.06 -1.06 4.13
CA LYS A 106 -11.25 -2.31 4.88
C LYS A 106 -11.85 -3.47 4.08
N GLY A 107 -12.62 -3.19 3.02
CA GLY A 107 -13.21 -4.22 2.15
C GLY A 107 -12.26 -4.85 1.11
N ASP A 108 -11.02 -4.36 1.02
CA ASP A 108 -10.10 -4.72 -0.07
C ASP A 108 -9.44 -6.09 0.11
N ALA A 109 -9.36 -6.61 1.33
CA ALA A 109 -8.89 -7.96 1.66
C ALA A 109 -9.70 -8.55 2.83
N ASP A 110 -9.41 -9.78 3.25
CA ASP A 110 -9.96 -10.34 4.49
C ASP A 110 -9.52 -9.54 5.72
N PHE A 111 -8.31 -9.01 5.69
CA PHE A 111 -7.76 -8.16 6.73
C PHE A 111 -6.95 -7.01 6.13
N VAL A 112 -7.32 -5.78 6.48
CA VAL A 112 -6.59 -4.57 6.06
C VAL A 112 -6.07 -3.86 7.30
N GLU A 113 -4.76 -3.73 7.38
CA GLU A 113 -4.06 -3.03 8.46
C GLU A 113 -3.54 -1.71 7.93
N ILE A 114 -3.77 -0.61 8.64
CA ILE A 114 -3.25 0.70 8.29
C ILE A 114 -2.36 1.21 9.41
N ILE A 115 -1.19 1.74 9.05
CA ILE A 115 -0.25 2.37 9.98
C ILE A 115 -0.16 3.84 9.61
N HIS A 116 -0.60 4.70 10.52
CA HIS A 116 -0.62 6.15 10.40
C HIS A 116 0.58 6.75 11.11
N THR A 117 1.36 7.56 10.41
CA THR A 117 2.59 8.19 10.93
C THR A 117 2.72 9.67 10.61
N TYR A 118 2.05 10.15 9.55
CA TYR A 118 2.06 11.54 9.10
C TYR A 118 0.68 12.01 8.60
N SER A 119 -0.36 11.67 9.36
CA SER A 119 -1.75 12.01 9.04
C SER A 119 -2.05 13.50 9.24
N GLY A 120 -2.79 14.09 8.31
CA GLY A 120 -3.20 15.49 8.39
C GLY A 120 -3.46 16.11 7.02
N SER A 121 -3.94 17.34 7.02
CA SER A 121 -4.12 18.14 5.80
C SER A 121 -2.74 18.60 5.27
N PHE A 122 -2.67 19.09 4.03
CA PHE A 122 -1.42 19.53 3.36
C PHE A 122 -0.49 20.46 4.18
N ILE A 123 -1.01 21.09 5.24
CA ILE A 123 -0.30 21.98 6.17
C ILE A 123 0.31 21.23 7.39
N SER A 124 -0.25 20.08 7.75
CA SER A 124 0.08 19.32 8.98
C SER A 124 0.38 17.84 8.74
N GLY A 125 0.17 17.32 7.53
CA GLY A 125 0.36 15.92 7.15
C GLY A 125 0.18 15.68 5.64
N PHE A 126 0.50 14.46 5.20
CA PHE A 126 0.25 14.02 3.81
C PHE A 126 -0.46 12.66 3.74
N SER A 127 -0.80 12.07 4.89
CA SER A 127 -1.55 10.82 4.98
C SER A 127 -3.00 11.04 5.41
N ILE A 128 -3.88 10.12 5.00
CA ILE A 128 -5.27 10.06 5.45
C ILE A 128 -5.30 9.97 6.97
N LEU A 129 -6.20 10.73 7.61
CA LEU A 129 -6.43 10.67 9.05
C LEU A 129 -7.53 9.66 9.43
N ASP A 130 -8.51 9.49 8.56
CA ASP A 130 -9.64 8.60 8.79
C ASP A 130 -9.19 7.15 9.05
N ALA A 131 -9.96 6.45 9.87
CA ALA A 131 -9.81 5.01 10.05
C ALA A 131 -10.35 4.30 8.81
N ILE A 132 -9.45 3.73 8.00
CA ILE A 132 -9.77 3.14 6.70
C ILE A 132 -9.44 1.65 6.61
N GLY A 133 -8.87 1.07 7.66
CA GLY A 133 -8.54 -0.34 7.77
C GLY A 133 -9.61 -1.16 8.48
N THR A 134 -9.37 -2.48 8.53
CA THR A 134 -9.96 -3.35 9.56
C THR A 134 -9.38 -2.98 10.93
N VAL A 135 -8.10 -2.60 10.96
CA VAL A 135 -7.41 -2.01 12.11
C VAL A 135 -6.55 -0.84 11.65
N ASP A 136 -6.49 0.20 12.46
CA ASP A 136 -5.71 1.41 12.23
C ASP A 136 -4.80 1.68 13.44
N PHE A 137 -3.50 1.76 13.19
CA PHE A 137 -2.50 2.06 14.21
C PHE A 137 -2.00 3.50 14.04
N TYR A 138 -2.20 4.33 15.06
CA TYR A 138 -1.74 5.71 15.10
C TYR A 138 -0.45 5.81 15.92
N VAL A 139 0.70 5.61 15.25
CA VAL A 139 2.01 5.56 15.92
C VAL A 139 2.33 6.94 16.50
N ASN A 140 2.62 7.01 17.80
CA ASN A 140 2.85 8.28 18.52
C ASN A 140 1.74 9.32 18.29
N GLY A 141 0.48 8.88 18.12
CA GLY A 141 -0.66 9.76 17.80
C GLY A 141 -0.90 9.98 16.30
N GLY A 142 -0.07 9.42 15.43
CA GLY A 142 -0.31 9.30 13.98
C GLY A 142 0.00 10.51 13.12
N GLN A 143 0.30 11.67 13.72
CA GLN A 143 0.55 12.91 12.98
C GLN A 143 2.04 13.25 12.84
N ARG A 144 2.81 13.16 13.94
CA ARG A 144 4.22 13.53 13.95
C ARG A 144 5.02 12.52 14.75
N GLN A 145 6.07 12.00 14.13
CA GLN A 145 6.93 11.02 14.79
C GLN A 145 8.12 11.72 15.47
N PRO A 146 8.51 11.29 16.69
CA PRO A 146 9.69 11.82 17.36
C PRO A 146 10.93 11.70 16.48
N GLY A 147 11.72 12.78 16.39
CA GLY A 147 12.93 12.83 15.56
C GLY A 147 12.71 13.21 14.09
N CYS A 148 11.46 13.45 13.66
CA CYS A 148 11.16 13.97 12.33
C CYS A 148 11.10 15.51 12.32
N SER A 149 11.86 16.13 11.43
CA SER A 149 11.75 17.55 11.15
C SER A 149 10.59 17.81 10.20
N ASP A 150 9.84 18.89 10.43
CA ASP A 150 8.87 19.36 9.46
C ASP A 150 9.57 19.70 8.15
N PRO A 151 9.01 19.30 6.99
CA PRO A 151 9.52 19.81 5.75
C PRO A 151 9.36 21.34 5.71
N PRO A 152 10.31 22.07 5.09
CA PRO A 152 10.11 23.50 4.83
C PRO A 152 8.81 23.70 4.04
N PHE A 153 8.11 24.81 4.30
CA PHE A 153 6.79 25.09 3.73
C PHE A 153 6.78 24.86 2.21
N GLY A 154 5.96 23.91 1.74
CA GLY A 154 5.85 23.53 0.33
C GLY A 154 6.79 22.40 -0.16
N ALA A 155 7.66 21.85 0.69
CA ALA A 155 8.48 20.69 0.35
C ALA A 155 7.81 19.37 0.78
N ILE A 156 7.89 18.34 -0.07
CA ILE A 156 7.43 16.96 0.24
C ILE A 156 8.61 16.12 0.78
N THR A 157 9.77 16.74 1.04
CA THR A 157 11.05 16.06 1.32
C THR A 157 11.43 16.08 2.80
N GLY A 158 10.47 15.88 3.71
CA GLY A 158 10.78 15.67 5.13
C GLY A 158 11.48 14.31 5.32
N SER A 159 12.50 14.24 6.18
CA SER A 159 13.39 13.08 6.36
C SER A 159 12.71 11.77 6.83
N CYS A 160 11.39 11.77 7.06
CA CYS A 160 10.64 10.62 7.58
C CYS A 160 9.72 9.92 6.58
N ILE A 161 9.55 10.44 5.36
CA ILE A 161 8.70 9.83 4.33
C ILE A 161 9.63 9.07 3.36
N ARG A 162 9.87 7.77 3.59
CA ARG A 162 10.58 6.93 2.62
C ARG A 162 9.62 6.03 1.85
N PHE A 163 9.55 6.28 0.55
CA PHE A 163 8.75 5.54 -0.43
C PHE A 163 9.22 4.08 -0.57
N LEU A 164 8.44 3.12 -0.08
CA LEU A 164 8.60 1.71 -0.47
C LEU A 164 7.26 0.97 -0.48
N LEU A 165 6.82 0.56 -1.67
CA LEU A 165 5.83 -0.51 -1.81
C LEU A 165 6.58 -1.85 -1.83
N VAL A 166 6.17 -2.78 -0.95
CA VAL A 166 6.77 -4.10 -0.80
C VAL A 166 5.66 -5.15 -1.01
N LEU A 167 5.71 -5.92 -2.09
CA LEU A 167 4.79 -7.04 -2.25
C LEU A 167 5.41 -8.27 -1.53
N GLU A 168 4.80 -8.68 -0.42
CA GLU A 168 5.21 -9.90 0.29
C GLU A 168 4.32 -11.08 -0.13
N VAL A 169 4.86 -11.96 -0.97
CA VAL A 169 4.19 -13.21 -1.31
C VAL A 169 4.64 -14.28 -0.32
N PHE A 170 3.73 -14.73 0.54
CA PHE A 170 3.95 -15.96 1.28
C PHE A 170 3.81 -17.10 0.28
N ILE A 171 4.85 -17.90 0.14
CA ILE A 171 4.70 -19.23 -0.44
C ILE A 171 5.02 -20.18 0.69
N LEU A 172 3.97 -20.63 1.37
CA LEU A 172 4.05 -21.85 2.17
C LEU A 172 4.18 -22.98 1.16
N GLU A 173 5.41 -23.34 0.82
CA GLU A 173 5.64 -24.68 0.30
C GLU A 173 5.21 -25.69 1.37
N PRO A 174 4.60 -26.82 0.96
CA PRO A 174 4.19 -27.88 1.88
C PRO A 174 5.35 -28.42 2.73
#